data_AF-A0A5R8PGE7-F1
#
_entry.id   AF-A0A5R8PGE7-F1
#
_cell.length_a   1.000
_cell.length_b   1.000
_cell.length_c   1.000
_cell.angle_alpha   90.00
_cell.angle_beta   90.00
_cell.angle_gamma   90.00
#
_symmetry.space_group_name_H-M   'P 1'
#
loop_
_entity.id
_entity.type
_entity.pdbx_description
1 polymer ?
#
loop_
_entity_poly.entity_id
_entity_poly.type
_entity_poly.pdbx_seq_one_letter_code
_entity_poly.pdbx_strand_id
1 'polypeptide(L)'
;MNSLELWDTATEPDLAVTTRGAVPPADVTRAVRAIGRVLRRHHLDAAAHVRVTAPADADQPTVVQANIHARDTRTRVQVPGPRGFAVTFAAERLDRQIARLGADPVPRIWPDPARPPLARVTEQRPITRRKDYVLLTGTPAQAIEVLDAMDYDVHLFTDAATGEEAVVHWIDPDGVHMIRQHTTEPTEAAPAPMALTVDAAPAQRLEEGDAATQLCWRGLPFLFYTDARTGRGHLLYRRYDGDLALVRPAR
;
A
#
# COMPACT_ATOMS: atom_id res chain seq x y z
N MET A 1 -37.14 16.23 -13.34
CA MET A 1 -37.53 15.54 -12.09
C MET A 1 -37.66 14.06 -12.42
N ASN A 2 -36.63 13.28 -12.09
CA ASN A 2 -36.63 11.83 -12.31
C ASN A 2 -36.12 11.20 -11.02
N SER A 3 -36.99 10.40 -10.40
CA SER A 3 -36.85 9.84 -9.07
C SER A 3 -35.68 8.86 -8.98
N LEU A 4 -34.79 9.09 -8.02
CA LEU A 4 -33.85 8.09 -7.51
C LEU A 4 -34.64 7.17 -6.59
N GLU A 5 -35.00 5.98 -7.06
CA GLU A 5 -35.44 4.91 -6.16
C GLU A 5 -34.21 4.40 -5.40
N LEU A 6 -34.09 4.88 -4.16
CA LEU A 6 -33.16 4.39 -3.17
C LEU A 6 -33.72 3.06 -2.64
N TRP A 7 -33.13 1.95 -3.07
CA TRP A 7 -33.42 0.63 -2.49
C TRP A 7 -32.61 0.53 -1.19
N ASP A 8 -33.20 1.01 -0.10
CA ASP A 8 -32.66 0.82 1.25
C ASP A 8 -33.09 -0.55 1.77
N THR A 9 -32.28 -1.57 1.50
CA THR A 9 -32.34 -2.82 2.24
C THR A 9 -31.32 -2.75 3.36
N ALA A 10 -31.81 -2.46 4.57
CA ALA A 10 -31.04 -2.59 5.79
C ALA A 10 -30.26 -3.92 5.78
N THR A 11 -28.96 -3.84 6.08
CA THR A 11 -27.95 -4.92 6.10
C THR A 11 -27.15 -5.20 4.82
N GLU A 12 -26.93 -4.20 3.95
CA GLU A 12 -25.78 -4.25 3.03
C GLU A 12 -24.64 -3.36 3.56
N PRO A 13 -23.39 -3.86 3.63
CA PRO A 13 -22.26 -2.98 3.93
C PRO A 13 -22.21 -1.88 2.87
N ASP A 14 -21.98 -0.63 3.28
CA ASP A 14 -21.82 0.51 2.37
C ASP A 14 -20.59 0.28 1.47
N LEU A 15 -20.83 -0.33 0.32
CA LEU A 15 -19.81 -0.82 -0.58
C LEU A 15 -19.92 -0.17 -1.94
N ALA A 16 -19.02 0.78 -2.19
CA ALA A 16 -18.91 1.46 -3.46
C ALA A 16 -17.85 0.81 -4.35
N VAL A 17 -18.15 0.64 -5.64
CA VAL A 17 -17.18 0.15 -6.64
C VAL A 17 -16.95 1.21 -7.70
N THR A 18 -15.69 1.59 -7.90
CA THR A 18 -15.25 2.46 -9.01
C THR A 18 -14.41 1.68 -10.00
N THR A 19 -14.57 1.99 -11.29
CA THR A 19 -13.84 1.33 -12.37
C THR A 19 -12.98 2.32 -13.15
N ARG A 20 -11.88 1.84 -13.72
CA ARG A 20 -11.04 2.59 -14.66
C ARG A 20 -10.57 1.67 -15.78
N GLY A 21 -10.79 2.10 -17.03
CA GLY A 21 -10.43 1.34 -18.22
C GLY A 21 -11.47 0.27 -18.57
N ALA A 22 -11.04 -0.78 -19.27
CA ALA A 22 -11.93 -1.78 -19.89
C ALA A 22 -12.40 -2.85 -18.88
N VAL A 23 -13.08 -2.42 -17.81
CA VAL A 23 -13.60 -3.32 -16.77
C VAL A 23 -14.98 -3.87 -17.17
N PRO A 24 -15.15 -5.19 -17.32
CA PRO A 24 -16.45 -5.78 -17.62
C PRO A 24 -17.47 -5.54 -16.50
N PRO A 25 -18.77 -5.33 -16.79
CA PRO A 25 -19.81 -5.19 -15.76
C PRO A 25 -19.88 -6.40 -14.80
N ALA A 26 -19.59 -7.60 -15.30
CA ALA A 26 -19.53 -8.82 -14.49
C ALA A 26 -18.46 -8.75 -13.39
N ASP A 27 -17.34 -8.05 -13.62
CA ASP A 27 -16.29 -7.88 -12.62
C ASP A 27 -16.73 -6.92 -11.50
N VAL A 28 -17.56 -5.93 -11.82
CA VAL A 28 -18.19 -5.04 -10.82
C VAL A 28 -19.13 -5.84 -9.92
N THR A 29 -20.05 -6.63 -10.51
CA THR A 29 -20.94 -7.51 -9.75
C THR A 29 -20.16 -8.53 -8.91
N ARG A 30 -19.08 -9.09 -9.46
CA ARG A 30 -18.19 -10.00 -8.72
C ARG A 30 -17.53 -9.28 -7.54
N ALA A 31 -17.08 -8.04 -7.72
CA ALA A 31 -16.44 -7.26 -6.66
C ALA A 31 -17.40 -7.00 -5.50
N VAL A 32 -18.63 -6.56 -5.79
CA VAL A 32 -19.67 -6.35 -4.77
C VAL A 32 -19.92 -7.63 -3.98
N ARG A 33 -20.17 -8.74 -4.69
CA ARG A 33 -20.49 -10.03 -4.05
C ARG A 33 -19.32 -10.60 -3.25
N ALA A 34 -18.12 -10.60 -3.82
CA ALA A 34 -16.95 -11.23 -3.21
C ALA A 34 -16.46 -10.44 -1.99
N ILE A 35 -16.31 -9.12 -2.10
CA ILE A 35 -15.86 -8.28 -0.99
C ILE A 35 -16.93 -8.21 0.10
N GLY A 36 -18.20 -8.04 -0.26
CA GLY A 36 -19.30 -8.06 0.71
C GLY A 36 -19.39 -9.39 1.48
N ARG A 37 -19.07 -10.52 0.84
CA ARG A 37 -18.98 -11.82 1.51
C ARG A 37 -17.85 -11.86 2.54
N VAL A 38 -16.67 -11.33 2.20
CA VAL A 38 -15.54 -11.25 3.13
C VAL A 38 -15.90 -10.40 4.36
N LEU A 39 -16.49 -9.21 4.15
CA LEU A 39 -16.90 -8.34 5.25
C LEU A 39 -17.90 -9.03 6.19
N ARG A 40 -18.94 -9.67 5.64
CA ARG A 40 -19.92 -10.43 6.44
C ARG A 40 -19.30 -11.60 7.20
N ARG A 41 -18.37 -12.32 6.58
CA ARG A 41 -17.68 -13.46 7.21
C ARG A 41 -16.91 -13.05 8.46
N HIS A 42 -16.32 -11.86 8.45
CA HIS A 42 -15.60 -11.28 9.58
C HIS A 42 -16.46 -10.39 10.47
N HIS A 43 -17.79 -10.39 10.27
CA HIS A 43 -18.73 -9.56 11.03
C HIS A 43 -18.38 -8.06 11.04
N LEU A 44 -17.79 -7.56 9.95
CA LEU A 44 -17.42 -6.16 9.80
C LEU A 44 -18.59 -5.36 9.22
N ASP A 45 -19.14 -4.48 10.05
CA ASP A 45 -20.00 -3.39 9.61
C ASP A 45 -19.12 -2.19 9.26
N ALA A 46 -18.67 -2.14 8.01
CA ALA A 46 -17.63 -1.21 7.56
C ALA A 46 -17.92 -0.69 6.15
N ALA A 47 -17.69 0.61 5.95
CA ALA A 47 -17.73 1.21 4.62
C ALA A 47 -16.51 0.73 3.83
N ALA A 48 -16.75 0.29 2.60
CA ALA A 48 -15.74 -0.26 1.72
C ALA A 48 -15.78 0.43 0.34
N HIS A 49 -14.61 0.85 -0.12
CA HIS A 49 -14.45 1.36 -1.47
C HIS A 49 -13.49 0.49 -2.26
N VAL A 50 -14.02 -0.14 -3.30
CA VAL A 50 -13.29 -1.01 -4.22
C VAL A 50 -13.04 -0.27 -5.52
N ARG A 51 -11.79 -0.27 -5.97
CA ARG A 51 -11.38 0.28 -7.26
C ARG A 51 -10.83 -0.83 -8.14
N VAL A 52 -11.44 -1.05 -9.30
CA VAL A 52 -11.00 -2.01 -10.31
C VAL A 52 -10.40 -1.24 -11.48
N THR A 53 -9.14 -1.51 -11.82
CA THR A 53 -8.45 -0.86 -12.95
C THR A 53 -8.00 -1.92 -13.94
N ALA A 54 -8.57 -1.89 -15.16
CA ALA A 54 -8.20 -2.77 -16.25
C ALA A 54 -7.53 -1.94 -17.37
N PRO A 55 -6.22 -2.11 -17.61
CA PRO A 55 -5.53 -1.48 -18.74
C PRO A 55 -6.16 -1.88 -20.08
N ALA A 56 -5.97 -1.08 -21.14
CA ALA A 56 -6.48 -1.41 -22.48
C ALA A 56 -5.77 -2.65 -23.05
N ASP A 57 -4.46 -2.71 -22.87
CA ASP A 57 -3.62 -3.86 -23.14
C ASP A 57 -4.06 -5.07 -22.28
N ALA A 58 -4.33 -6.19 -22.94
CA ALA A 58 -4.85 -7.40 -22.31
C ALA A 58 -3.79 -8.19 -21.56
N ASP A 59 -2.51 -8.00 -21.91
CA ASP A 59 -1.39 -8.68 -21.26
C ASP A 59 -1.01 -8.00 -19.94
N GLN A 60 -1.45 -6.76 -19.74
CA GLN A 60 -1.28 -6.06 -18.47
C GLN A 60 -2.33 -6.50 -17.44
N PRO A 61 -1.90 -6.75 -16.18
CA PRO A 61 -2.81 -7.24 -15.16
C PRO A 61 -3.88 -6.21 -14.80
N THR A 62 -5.08 -6.71 -14.50
CA THR A 62 -6.10 -5.92 -13.83
C THR A 62 -5.70 -5.75 -12.38
N VAL A 63 -5.83 -4.53 -11.86
CA VAL A 63 -5.47 -4.20 -10.49
C VAL A 63 -6.74 -3.89 -9.71
N VAL A 64 -6.92 -4.60 -8.61
CA VAL A 64 -8.03 -4.37 -7.69
C VAL A 64 -7.45 -3.83 -6.38
N GLN A 65 -8.03 -2.74 -5.90
CA GLN A 65 -7.73 -2.17 -4.60
C GLN A 65 -9.01 -2.09 -3.79
N ALA A 66 -9.03 -2.63 -2.59
CA ALA A 66 -10.12 -2.45 -1.63
C ALA A 66 -9.61 -1.62 -0.45
N ASN A 67 -10.40 -0.65 -0.02
CA ASN A 67 -10.15 0.13 1.19
C ASN A 67 -11.36 -0.05 2.09
N ILE A 68 -11.13 -0.42 3.35
CA ILE A 68 -12.16 -0.64 4.36
C ILE A 68 -11.91 0.31 5.50
N HIS A 69 -12.99 0.91 5.98
CA HIS A 69 -12.98 1.78 7.15
C HIS A 69 -13.88 1.15 8.21
N ALA A 70 -13.27 0.51 9.21
CA ALA A 70 -13.99 -0.13 10.31
C ALA A 70 -13.63 0.60 11.61
N ARG A 71 -14.58 1.31 12.23
CA ARG A 71 -14.41 2.10 13.46
C ARG A 71 -13.15 2.97 13.46
N ASP A 72 -12.04 2.45 13.99
CA ASP A 72 -10.75 3.14 14.15
C ASP A 72 -9.63 2.61 13.24
N THR A 73 -9.87 1.50 12.54
CA THR A 73 -8.87 0.84 11.70
C THR A 73 -9.18 1.06 10.23
N ARG A 74 -8.22 1.66 9.53
CA ARG A 74 -8.22 1.73 8.07
C ARG A 74 -7.41 0.55 7.55
N THR A 75 -8.07 -0.31 6.77
CA THR A 75 -7.40 -1.43 6.12
C THR A 75 -7.47 -1.23 4.63
N ARG A 76 -6.36 -1.51 3.96
CA ARG A 76 -6.31 -1.49 2.50
C ARG A 76 -5.71 -2.80 2.04
N VAL A 77 -6.16 -3.27 0.88
CA VAL A 77 -5.43 -4.28 0.10
C VAL A 77 -5.33 -3.86 -1.35
N GLN A 78 -4.24 -4.23 -2.01
CA GLN A 78 -4.10 -4.08 -3.46
C GLN A 78 -3.43 -5.30 -4.07
N VAL A 79 -4.00 -5.82 -5.14
CA VAL A 79 -3.46 -6.99 -5.83
C VAL A 79 -3.62 -6.87 -7.35
N PRO A 80 -2.61 -7.26 -8.14
CA PRO A 80 -2.75 -7.49 -9.56
C PRO A 80 -3.34 -8.88 -9.83
N GLY A 81 -3.97 -9.07 -10.98
CA GLY A 81 -4.39 -10.38 -11.42
C GLY A 81 -4.81 -10.40 -12.89
N PRO A 82 -4.95 -11.59 -13.48
CA PRO A 82 -5.49 -11.69 -14.82
C PRO A 82 -6.93 -11.19 -14.86
N ARG A 83 -7.36 -10.71 -16.02
CA ARG A 83 -8.75 -10.26 -16.26
C ARG A 83 -9.74 -11.37 -15.86
N GLY A 84 -10.85 -10.99 -15.25
CA GLY A 84 -11.86 -11.93 -14.75
C GLY A 84 -11.54 -12.59 -13.39
N PHE A 85 -10.26 -12.67 -12.99
CA PHE A 85 -9.85 -13.30 -11.71
C PHE A 85 -9.31 -12.32 -10.67
N ALA A 86 -8.88 -11.12 -11.06
CA ALA A 86 -8.27 -10.15 -10.15
C ALA A 86 -9.14 -9.82 -8.92
N VAL A 87 -10.47 -9.83 -9.06
CA VAL A 87 -11.40 -9.65 -7.94
C VAL A 87 -11.35 -10.82 -6.94
N THR A 88 -11.22 -12.05 -7.43
CA THR A 88 -11.09 -13.23 -6.56
C THR A 88 -9.82 -13.14 -5.73
N PHE A 89 -8.69 -12.79 -6.34
CA PHE A 89 -7.43 -12.56 -5.62
C PHE A 89 -7.55 -11.41 -4.60
N ALA A 90 -8.28 -10.35 -4.94
CA ALA A 90 -8.49 -9.25 -4.02
C ALA A 90 -9.31 -9.66 -2.80
N ALA A 91 -10.37 -10.46 -3.02
CA ALA A 91 -11.17 -10.99 -1.94
C ALA A 91 -10.36 -11.92 -1.04
N GLU A 92 -9.57 -12.85 -1.60
CA GLU A 92 -8.69 -13.73 -0.81
C GLU A 92 -7.63 -12.94 -0.02
N ARG A 93 -6.99 -11.96 -0.64
CA ARG A 93 -5.99 -11.12 0.04
C ARG A 93 -6.63 -10.34 1.18
N LEU A 94 -7.81 -9.77 0.93
CA LEU A 94 -8.57 -9.05 1.96
C LEU A 94 -8.94 -9.95 3.13
N ASP A 95 -9.39 -11.16 2.81
CA ASP A 95 -9.79 -12.16 3.78
C ASP A 95 -8.64 -12.54 4.72
N ARG A 96 -7.45 -12.78 4.16
CA ARG A 96 -6.21 -13.02 4.92
C ARG A 96 -5.79 -11.79 5.73
N GLN A 97 -5.90 -10.60 5.15
CA GLN A 97 -5.53 -9.35 5.81
C GLN A 97 -6.40 -9.09 7.05
N ILE A 98 -7.72 -9.27 6.96
CA ILE A 98 -8.62 -9.10 8.11
C ILE A 98 -8.35 -10.16 9.17
N ALA A 99 -8.17 -11.43 8.77
CA ALA A 99 -7.86 -12.50 9.71
C ALA A 99 -6.57 -12.22 10.50
N ARG A 100 -5.55 -11.67 9.82
CA ARG A 100 -4.26 -11.33 10.41
C ARG A 100 -4.30 -10.14 11.36
N LEU A 101 -5.18 -9.17 11.11
CA LEU A 101 -5.43 -8.04 12.02
C LEU A 101 -6.40 -8.40 13.16
N GLY A 102 -6.90 -9.63 13.19
CA GLY A 102 -7.81 -10.14 14.21
C GLY A 102 -7.10 -10.50 15.52
N ALA A 103 -7.87 -11.00 16.48
CA ALA A 103 -7.39 -11.33 17.83
C ALA A 103 -6.42 -12.53 17.88
N ASP A 104 -6.45 -13.42 16.88
CA ASP A 104 -5.53 -14.55 16.71
C ASP A 104 -4.82 -14.44 15.35
N PRO A 105 -3.70 -13.72 15.28
CA PRO A 105 -3.07 -13.36 14.01
C PRO A 105 -2.51 -14.59 13.28
N VAL A 106 -2.95 -14.78 12.05
CA VAL A 106 -2.34 -15.76 11.14
C VAL A 106 -1.00 -15.20 10.63
N PRO A 107 0.08 -16.01 10.54
CA PRO A 107 1.36 -15.54 9.99
C PRO A 107 1.24 -14.95 8.58
N ARG A 108 2.09 -13.97 8.29
CA ARG A 108 2.20 -13.36 6.96
C ARG A 108 2.70 -14.38 5.94
N ILE A 109 2.05 -14.46 4.79
CA ILE A 109 2.59 -15.18 3.63
C ILE A 109 3.67 -14.30 3.00
N TRP A 110 4.90 -14.79 2.95
CA TRP A 110 6.03 -14.05 2.38
C TRP A 110 7.04 -14.97 1.66
N PRO A 111 7.55 -14.57 0.48
CA PRO A 111 7.01 -13.51 -0.36
C PRO A 111 5.58 -13.87 -0.81
N ASP A 112 4.70 -12.88 -0.94
CA ASP A 112 3.33 -13.14 -1.38
C ASP A 112 3.30 -13.43 -2.89
N PRO A 113 2.93 -14.65 -3.33
CA PRO A 113 2.95 -15.00 -4.75
C PRO A 113 1.92 -14.22 -5.58
N ALA A 114 0.85 -13.72 -4.96
CA ALA A 114 -0.16 -12.91 -5.65
C ALA A 114 0.28 -11.43 -5.82
N ARG A 115 1.34 -11.01 -5.12
CA ARG A 115 1.85 -9.63 -5.18
C ARG A 115 3.38 -9.62 -5.24
N PRO A 116 3.97 -10.03 -6.37
CA PRO A 116 5.41 -9.90 -6.56
C PRO A 116 5.82 -8.42 -6.46
N PRO A 117 7.02 -8.12 -5.91
CA PRO A 117 7.56 -6.77 -5.93
C PRO A 117 7.62 -6.23 -7.36
N LEU A 118 7.30 -4.95 -7.54
CA LEU A 118 7.43 -4.28 -8.83
C LEU A 118 8.90 -3.93 -9.11
N ALA A 119 9.81 -4.91 -9.04
CA ALA A 119 11.24 -4.73 -9.25
C ALA A 119 11.62 -5.15 -10.68
N ARG A 120 12.05 -4.19 -11.51
CA ARG A 120 12.48 -4.45 -12.89
C ARG A 120 13.40 -3.35 -13.41
N VAL A 121 14.48 -3.68 -14.10
CA VAL A 121 15.33 -2.68 -14.76
C VAL A 121 14.57 -2.05 -15.92
N THR A 122 14.50 -0.72 -15.95
CA THR A 122 13.85 0.05 -17.02
C THR A 122 14.62 1.32 -17.30
N GLU A 123 14.39 1.97 -18.44
CA GLU A 123 14.71 3.39 -18.61
C GLU A 123 13.99 4.24 -17.56
N GLN A 124 14.42 5.50 -17.39
CA GLN A 124 13.79 6.44 -16.47
C GLN A 124 12.30 6.59 -16.80
N ARG A 125 11.45 6.32 -15.82
CA ARG A 125 10.00 6.43 -15.95
C ARG A 125 9.50 7.76 -15.37
N PRO A 126 8.46 8.37 -15.96
CA PRO A 126 7.95 9.64 -15.47
C PRO A 126 7.28 9.48 -14.09
N ILE A 127 7.38 10.52 -13.27
CA ILE A 127 6.61 10.64 -12.03
C ILE A 127 5.25 11.26 -12.38
N THR A 128 4.25 10.40 -12.57
CA THR A 128 2.91 10.81 -13.00
C THR A 128 1.96 11.02 -11.83
N ARG A 129 2.33 10.59 -10.63
CA ARG A 129 1.56 10.81 -9.41
C ARG A 129 2.40 11.41 -8.30
N ARG A 130 1.91 12.47 -7.68
CA ARG A 130 2.48 13.07 -6.47
C ARG A 130 1.44 13.03 -5.36
N LYS A 131 1.89 12.72 -4.16
CA LYS A 131 1.04 12.65 -2.96
C LYS A 131 1.71 13.45 -1.84
N ASP A 132 1.05 14.53 -1.45
CA ASP A 132 1.39 15.35 -0.30
C ASP A 132 0.56 14.85 0.89
N TYR A 133 1.20 14.37 1.96
CA TYR A 133 0.51 13.87 3.15
C TYR A 133 1.11 14.43 4.43
N VAL A 134 0.23 14.77 5.38
CA VAL A 134 0.66 14.89 6.78
C VAL A 134 1.10 13.51 7.23
N LEU A 135 2.37 13.37 7.57
CA LEU A 135 2.94 12.09 7.98
C LEU A 135 2.47 11.73 9.38
N LEU A 136 2.39 10.43 9.65
CA LEU A 136 2.37 9.95 11.02
C LEU A 136 3.66 10.41 11.71
N THR A 137 3.54 11.12 12.83
CA THR A 137 4.66 11.32 13.76
C THR A 137 4.51 10.32 14.88
N GLY A 138 5.43 9.36 14.98
CA GLY A 138 5.27 8.23 15.89
C GLY A 138 6.50 7.34 15.98
N THR A 139 6.36 6.25 16.72
CA THR A 139 7.42 5.25 16.87
C THR A 139 7.49 4.35 15.62
N PRO A 140 8.63 3.67 15.39
CA PRO A 140 8.72 2.66 14.34
C PRO A 140 7.65 1.56 14.46
N ALA A 141 7.26 1.18 15.68
CA ALA A 141 6.19 0.19 15.90
C ALA A 141 4.83 0.67 15.36
N GLN A 142 4.45 1.93 15.61
CA GLN A 142 3.24 2.52 15.06
C GLN A 142 3.30 2.63 13.52
N ALA A 143 4.48 2.95 12.97
CA ALA A 143 4.68 2.97 11.52
C ALA A 143 4.53 1.58 10.91
N ILE A 144 4.99 0.53 11.60
CA ILE A 144 4.80 -0.87 11.20
C ILE A 144 3.33 -1.26 11.24
N GLU A 145 2.57 -0.88 12.27
CA GLU A 145 1.12 -1.12 12.30
C GLU A 145 0.40 -0.50 11.09
N VAL A 146 0.80 0.70 10.66
CA VAL A 146 0.26 1.33 9.44
C VAL A 146 0.73 0.64 8.17
N LEU A 147 2.02 0.34 8.05
CA LEU A 147 2.59 -0.47 6.96
C LEU A 147 1.78 -1.76 6.77
N ASP A 148 1.46 -2.37 7.90
CA ASP A 148 0.75 -3.62 8.01
C ASP A 148 -0.71 -3.50 7.58
N ALA A 149 -1.47 -2.63 8.25
CA ALA A 149 -2.90 -2.45 8.04
C ALA A 149 -3.23 -1.95 6.62
N MET A 150 -2.37 -1.11 6.06
CA MET A 150 -2.58 -0.49 4.74
C MET A 150 -2.06 -1.34 3.57
N ASP A 151 -1.52 -2.53 3.86
CA ASP A 151 -0.96 -3.44 2.87
C ASP A 151 0.10 -2.72 2.02
N TYR A 152 1.02 -2.04 2.70
CA TYR A 152 2.13 -1.35 2.09
C TYR A 152 3.38 -2.22 2.14
N ASP A 153 4.19 -2.14 1.08
CA ASP A 153 5.52 -2.75 1.07
C ASP A 153 6.54 -1.85 1.78
N VAL A 154 6.27 -0.54 1.80
CA VAL A 154 7.07 0.52 2.42
C VAL A 154 6.16 1.66 2.90
N HIS A 155 6.45 2.23 4.07
CA HIS A 155 5.67 3.32 4.65
C HIS A 155 6.57 4.46 5.14
N LEU A 156 6.30 5.68 4.66
CA LEU A 156 6.97 6.92 5.07
C LEU A 156 6.28 7.53 6.28
N PHE A 157 7.05 7.88 7.32
CA PHE A 157 6.59 8.50 8.56
C PHE A 157 7.67 9.47 9.09
N THR A 158 7.33 10.23 10.13
CA THR A 158 8.28 11.02 10.93
C THR A 158 8.56 10.27 12.22
N ASP A 159 9.81 9.92 12.45
CA ASP A 159 10.24 9.23 13.67
C ASP A 159 10.17 10.20 14.86
N ALA A 160 9.33 9.89 15.84
CA ALA A 160 9.14 10.74 17.00
C ALA A 160 10.41 10.88 17.87
N ALA A 161 11.33 9.91 17.82
CA ALA A 161 12.55 9.95 18.63
C ALA A 161 13.60 10.92 18.06
N THR A 162 13.72 10.99 16.72
CA THR A 162 14.74 11.80 16.04
C THR A 162 14.18 13.05 15.37
N GLY A 163 12.87 13.10 15.13
CA GLY A 163 12.22 14.12 14.31
C GLY A 163 12.47 13.98 12.80
N GLU A 164 13.23 12.96 12.38
CA GLU A 164 13.57 12.75 10.97
C GLU A 164 12.45 12.03 10.23
N GLU A 165 12.34 12.27 8.91
CA GLU A 165 11.57 11.36 8.08
C GLU A 165 12.29 10.01 7.95
N ALA A 166 11.50 8.95 7.93
CA ALA A 166 12.00 7.59 7.83
C ALA A 166 11.02 6.71 7.06
N VAL A 167 11.50 5.59 6.54
CA VAL A 167 10.65 4.55 5.99
C VAL A 167 10.84 3.25 6.75
N VAL A 168 9.75 2.51 6.96
CA VAL A 168 9.79 1.09 7.32
C VAL A 168 9.36 0.25 6.12
N HIS A 169 10.00 -0.89 5.91
CA HIS A 169 9.63 -1.84 4.85
C HIS A 169 9.89 -3.29 5.26
N TRP A 170 9.12 -4.21 4.71
CA TRP A 170 9.30 -5.64 4.94
C TRP A 170 10.57 -6.16 4.27
N ILE A 171 11.26 -7.09 4.94
CA ILE A 171 12.41 -7.84 4.38
C ILE A 171 12.16 -9.34 4.40
N ASP A 172 11.41 -9.83 5.38
CA ASP A 172 10.98 -11.22 5.54
C ASP A 172 9.60 -11.25 6.25
N PRO A 173 9.00 -12.43 6.56
CA PRO A 173 7.68 -12.49 7.18
C PRO A 173 7.57 -11.72 8.52
N ASP A 174 8.66 -11.69 9.30
CA ASP A 174 8.70 -11.17 10.68
C ASP A 174 9.74 -10.03 10.86
N GLY A 175 10.51 -9.75 9.81
CA GLY A 175 11.57 -8.76 9.76
C GLY A 175 11.15 -7.48 9.05
N VAL A 176 11.44 -6.35 9.70
CA VAL A 176 11.25 -5.01 9.16
C VAL A 176 12.59 -4.30 9.15
N HIS A 177 12.85 -3.59 8.06
CA HIS A 177 14.00 -2.71 7.93
C HIS A 177 13.54 -1.25 7.93
N MET A 178 14.32 -0.38 8.58
CA MET A 178 14.08 1.06 8.63
C MET A 178 15.23 1.84 8.05
N ILE A 179 14.92 2.80 7.18
CA ILE A 179 15.89 3.74 6.62
C ILE A 179 15.51 5.15 7.09
N ARG A 180 16.43 5.86 7.73
CA ARG A 180 16.27 7.25 8.19
C ARG A 180 17.06 8.20 7.29
N GLN A 181 16.75 9.49 7.36
CA GLN A 181 17.44 10.51 6.57
C GLN A 181 18.91 10.66 6.96
N HIS A 182 19.23 10.64 8.25
CA HIS A 182 20.56 10.97 8.76
C HIS A 182 21.02 10.01 9.86
N THR A 183 20.18 9.76 10.87
CA THR A 183 20.58 8.96 12.04
C THR A 183 20.54 7.46 11.74
N THR A 184 21.67 6.77 11.82
CA THR A 184 21.79 5.31 11.57
C THR A 184 21.96 4.49 12.84
N GLU A 185 21.95 5.14 14.01
CA GLU A 185 22.05 4.45 15.28
C GLU A 185 20.86 3.49 15.47
N PRO A 186 21.10 2.27 16.00
CA PRO A 186 20.03 1.35 16.31
C PRO A 186 19.00 2.00 17.23
N THR A 187 17.72 1.77 16.94
CA THR A 187 16.66 2.12 17.89
C THR A 187 16.64 1.10 19.03
N GLU A 188 16.27 1.53 20.25
CA GLU A 188 15.88 0.57 21.28
C GLU A 188 14.77 -0.31 20.71
N ALA A 189 14.95 -1.63 20.84
CA ALA A 189 14.23 -2.64 20.07
C ALA A 189 12.71 -2.40 20.10
N ALA A 190 12.08 -2.47 18.93
CA ALA A 190 10.62 -2.52 18.85
C ALA A 190 10.11 -3.68 19.72
N PRO A 191 9.01 -3.51 20.48
CA PRO A 191 8.45 -4.62 21.22
C PRO A 191 8.13 -5.79 20.28
N ALA A 192 8.46 -7.00 20.72
CA ALA A 192 8.19 -8.25 20.01
C ALA A 192 6.73 -8.30 19.52
N PRO A 193 6.45 -8.85 18.32
CA PRO A 193 7.17 -9.98 17.71
C PRO A 193 8.13 -9.64 16.55
N MET A 194 8.18 -8.40 16.05
CA MET A 194 8.92 -8.08 14.82
C MET A 194 10.34 -7.59 15.07
N ALA A 195 11.32 -8.19 14.37
CA ALA A 195 12.71 -7.76 14.44
C ALA A 195 12.90 -6.52 13.56
N LEU A 196 13.09 -5.36 14.20
CA LEU A 196 13.39 -4.10 13.52
C LEU A 196 14.90 -3.91 13.37
N THR A 197 15.37 -3.79 12.13
CA THR A 197 16.78 -3.46 11.82
C THR A 197 16.86 -2.06 11.21
N VAL A 198 17.78 -1.22 11.70
CA VAL A 198 18.04 0.10 11.12
C VAL A 198 19.15 -0.01 10.08
N ASP A 199 18.95 0.62 8.92
CA ASP A 199 19.96 0.67 7.87
C ASP A 199 21.22 1.36 8.38
N ALA A 200 22.37 0.75 8.13
CA ALA A 200 23.66 1.28 8.52
C ALA A 200 24.05 2.52 7.71
N ALA A 201 23.43 2.74 6.56
CA ALA A 201 23.60 3.91 5.73
C ALA A 201 22.36 4.84 5.81
N PRO A 202 22.57 6.17 5.91
CA PRO A 202 21.47 7.11 5.82
C PRO A 202 20.88 7.16 4.40
N ALA A 203 19.66 7.67 4.29
CA ALA A 203 19.04 7.91 2.99
C ALA A 203 19.91 8.85 2.15
N GLN A 204 20.14 8.46 0.90
CA GLN A 204 20.95 9.26 -0.01
C GLN A 204 20.33 10.63 -0.24
N ARG A 205 21.17 11.66 -0.37
CA ARG A 205 20.71 13.00 -0.76
C ARG A 205 20.67 13.10 -2.28
N LEU A 206 19.49 13.24 -2.86
CA LEU A 206 19.27 13.19 -4.32
C LEU A 206 18.30 14.30 -4.77
N GLU A 207 18.41 14.72 -6.02
CA GLU A 207 17.31 15.40 -6.70
C GLU A 207 16.28 14.38 -7.24
N GLU A 208 15.05 14.82 -7.45
CA GLU A 208 13.94 13.96 -7.90
C GLU A 208 14.26 13.20 -9.20
N GLY A 209 14.95 13.85 -10.14
CA GLY A 209 15.36 13.25 -11.42
C GLY A 209 16.36 12.10 -11.22
N ASP A 210 17.38 12.31 -10.39
CA ASP A 210 18.39 11.30 -10.09
C ASP A 210 17.81 10.12 -9.32
N ALA A 211 16.92 10.39 -8.36
CA ALA A 211 16.18 9.36 -7.64
C ALA A 211 15.34 8.48 -8.59
N ALA A 212 14.68 9.09 -9.58
CA ALA A 212 13.93 8.36 -10.60
C ALA A 212 14.83 7.51 -11.50
N THR A 213 15.96 8.05 -11.95
CA THR A 213 16.97 7.32 -12.74
C THR A 213 17.50 6.13 -11.95
N GLN A 214 17.89 6.34 -10.70
CA GLN A 214 18.46 5.31 -9.85
C GLN A 214 17.46 4.18 -9.56
N LEU A 215 16.22 4.51 -9.18
CA LEU A 215 15.17 3.52 -8.99
C LEU A 215 14.91 2.73 -10.28
N CYS A 216 14.96 3.40 -11.43
CA CYS A 216 14.68 2.77 -12.71
C CYS A 216 15.79 1.80 -13.15
N TRP A 217 17.03 2.27 -13.16
CA TRP A 217 18.18 1.52 -13.65
C TRP A 217 18.63 0.41 -12.71
N ARG A 218 18.48 0.60 -11.39
CA ARG A 218 18.77 -0.45 -10.40
C ARG A 218 17.62 -1.45 -10.25
N GLY A 219 16.49 -1.21 -10.92
CA GLY A 219 15.33 -2.08 -10.86
C GLY A 219 14.65 -2.15 -9.49
N LEU A 220 14.75 -1.09 -8.69
CA LEU A 220 14.21 -1.08 -7.33
C LEU A 220 12.68 -0.94 -7.35
N PRO A 221 11.96 -1.57 -6.40
CA PRO A 221 10.51 -1.38 -6.24
C PRO A 221 10.16 0.00 -5.67
N PHE A 222 11.02 0.52 -4.79
CA PHE A 222 10.95 1.84 -4.20
C PHE A 222 12.34 2.41 -3.91
N LEU A 223 12.42 3.70 -3.64
CA LEU A 223 13.62 4.42 -3.20
C LEU A 223 13.21 5.50 -2.21
N PHE A 224 13.77 5.44 -1.01
CA PHE A 224 13.72 6.53 -0.04
C PHE A 224 14.99 7.37 -0.14
N TYR A 225 14.83 8.68 -0.19
CA TYR A 225 15.94 9.62 -0.31
C TYR A 225 15.64 10.92 0.43
N THR A 226 16.69 11.64 0.85
CA THR A 226 16.57 13.02 1.31
C THR A 226 16.59 13.93 0.09
N ASP A 227 15.52 14.68 -0.14
CA ASP A 227 15.46 15.60 -1.28
C ASP A 227 16.47 16.73 -1.11
N ALA A 228 17.34 16.90 -2.10
CA ALA A 228 18.46 17.83 -2.01
C ALA A 228 18.04 19.30 -1.86
N ARG A 229 16.85 19.65 -2.36
CA ARG A 229 16.31 21.02 -2.38
C ARG A 229 15.59 21.37 -1.09
N THR A 230 14.79 20.46 -0.57
CA THR A 230 13.93 20.71 0.60
C THR A 230 14.50 20.16 1.90
N GLY A 231 15.45 19.22 1.81
CA GLY A 231 15.97 18.50 2.96
C GLY A 231 14.98 17.50 3.57
N ARG A 232 13.81 17.27 2.93
CA ARG A 232 12.76 16.38 3.43
C ARG A 232 12.92 14.96 2.91
N GLY A 233 12.47 13.98 3.68
CA GLY A 233 12.44 12.59 3.27
C GLY A 233 11.35 12.33 2.24
N HIS A 234 11.74 11.83 1.06
CA HIS A 234 10.84 11.53 -0.05
C HIS A 234 10.85 10.04 -0.35
N LEU A 235 9.66 9.47 -0.59
CA LEU A 235 9.48 8.07 -0.99
C LEU A 235 9.01 7.99 -2.43
N LEU A 236 9.87 7.49 -3.31
CA LEU A 236 9.56 7.21 -4.71
C LEU A 236 9.28 5.72 -4.89
N TYR A 237 8.23 5.35 -5.62
CA TYR A 237 7.90 3.94 -5.83
C TYR A 237 7.23 3.67 -7.17
N ARG A 238 7.30 2.42 -7.62
CA ARG A 238 6.69 1.97 -8.89
C ARG A 238 5.21 1.68 -8.73
N ARG A 239 4.45 1.99 -9.77
CA ARG A 239 3.03 1.69 -9.88
C ARG A 239 2.81 0.54 -10.86
N TYR A 240 1.65 -0.10 -10.77
CA TYR A 240 1.26 -1.17 -11.70
C TYR A 240 1.08 -0.72 -13.15
N ASP A 241 0.85 0.58 -13.40
CA ASP A 241 0.85 1.14 -14.76
C ASP A 241 2.27 1.41 -15.30
N GLY A 242 3.30 1.10 -14.51
CA GLY A 242 4.71 1.18 -14.90
C GLY A 242 5.38 2.53 -14.70
N ASP A 243 4.62 3.57 -14.36
CA ASP A 243 5.14 4.89 -14.01
C ASP A 243 5.45 5.00 -12.51
N LEU A 244 6.01 6.12 -12.11
CA LEU A 244 6.44 6.36 -10.74
C LEU A 244 5.43 7.22 -9.98
N ALA A 245 5.34 6.96 -8.67
CA ALA A 245 4.65 7.82 -7.72
C ALA A 245 5.62 8.33 -6.66
N LEU A 246 5.51 9.62 -6.35
CA LEU A 246 6.23 10.28 -5.27
C LEU A 246 5.29 10.52 -4.09
N VAL A 247 5.70 10.11 -2.90
CA VAL A 247 5.10 10.50 -1.62
C VAL A 247 6.07 11.43 -0.92
N ARG A 248 5.55 12.57 -0.46
CA ARG A 248 6.32 13.56 0.27
C ARG A 248 5.50 14.14 1.42
N PRO A 249 6.15 14.65 2.47
CA PRO A 249 5.46 15.35 3.53
C PRO A 249 4.68 16.55 2.99
N ALA A 250 3.47 16.75 3.50
CA ALA A 250 2.75 18.00 3.32
C ALA A 250 3.54 19.15 3.97
N ARG A 251 3.36 20.36 3.43
CA ARG A 251 3.98 21.56 3.97
C ARG A 251 3.51 21.86 5.39
#